data_AF-A0A1L6MVS7-F1
#
_entry.id   AF-A0A1L6MVS7-F1
#
_cell.length_a   1.000
_cell.length_b   1.000
_cell.length_c   1.000
_cell.angle_alpha   90.00
_cell.angle_beta   90.00
_cell.angle_gamma   90.00
#
_symmetry.space_group_name_H-M   'P 1'
#
loop_
_entity.id
_entity.type
_entity.pdbx_description
1 polymer ?
#
loop_
_entity_poly.entity_id
_entity_poly.type
_entity_poly.pdbx_seq_one_letter_code
_entity_poly.pdbx_strand_id
1 'polypeptide(L)'
;MKIELIPPHLPSLKQSPHADAIVCSVYSDERPFQGLAALVDWWIAGRLSQLAKQQFFIGQEGDILLATGKWTPPLKRIFLLGLGPRCTFNTCIFENSLRKIHSTLIEIGITQAIVELPGRGDNAIPLSEAIPLFISFLTVISPTEEQKQNTWWVVEHQEGHDYLTEQLAEYQRRRRRFFIETEG
;
A
#
# COMPACT_ATOMS: atom_id res chain seq x y z
N MET A 1 9.28 -10.65 -4.57
CA MET A 1 8.77 -9.59 -3.68
C MET A 1 8.69 -10.10 -2.25
N LYS A 2 9.33 -9.39 -1.33
CA LYS A 2 9.30 -9.56 0.13
C LYS A 2 8.21 -8.67 0.71
N ILE A 3 7.45 -9.20 1.67
CA ILE A 3 6.46 -8.44 2.44
C ILE A 3 6.97 -8.33 3.87
N GLU A 4 7.01 -7.11 4.39
CA GLU A 4 7.26 -6.80 5.79
C GLU A 4 6.09 -5.99 6.33
N LEU A 5 5.90 -6.00 7.64
CA LEU A 5 4.80 -5.32 8.30
C LEU A 5 5.33 -4.16 9.12
N ILE A 6 4.64 -3.03 9.06
CA ILE A 6 4.92 -1.88 9.90
C ILE A 6 3.64 -1.34 10.52
N PRO A 7 3.67 -0.89 11.78
CA PRO A 7 2.48 -0.33 12.43
C PRO A 7 2.22 1.11 11.94
N PRO A 8 0.96 1.59 11.97
CA PRO A 8 0.54 2.90 11.47
C PRO A 8 0.87 4.01 12.46
N HIS A 9 2.14 4.18 12.80
CA HIS A 9 2.58 5.30 13.62
C HIS A 9 3.87 5.92 13.09
N LEU A 10 3.99 7.23 13.24
CA LEU A 10 5.05 7.99 12.60
C LEU A 10 6.47 7.57 12.96
N PRO A 11 6.80 7.19 14.21
CA PRO A 11 8.12 6.64 14.52
C PRO A 11 8.50 5.43 13.65
N SER A 12 7.57 4.50 13.39
CA SER A 12 7.82 3.33 12.55
C SER A 12 8.03 3.71 11.10
N LEU A 13 7.24 4.64 10.57
CA LEU A 13 7.44 5.17 9.21
C LEU A 13 8.81 5.83 9.06
N LYS A 14 9.27 6.58 10.06
CA LYS A 14 10.57 7.27 10.06
C LYS A 14 11.76 6.34 10.24
N GLN A 15 11.56 5.21 10.93
CA GLN A 15 12.58 4.19 11.17
C GLN A 15 12.59 3.11 10.08
N SER A 16 11.62 3.12 9.16
CA SER A 16 11.51 2.13 8.10
C SER A 16 12.74 2.22 7.17
N PRO A 17 13.42 1.08 6.90
CA PRO A 17 14.64 1.06 6.10
C PRO A 17 14.36 1.42 4.63
N HIS A 18 15.25 2.22 4.03
CA HIS A 18 15.43 2.59 2.60
C HIS A 18 14.22 2.77 1.65
N ALA A 19 12.98 2.79 2.15
CA ALA A 19 11.79 2.93 1.32
C ALA A 19 11.88 4.18 0.44
N ASP A 20 11.72 3.97 -0.86
CA ASP A 20 11.86 5.00 -1.88
C ASP A 20 10.53 5.71 -2.18
N ALA A 21 9.43 5.16 -1.67
CA ALA A 21 8.09 5.69 -1.83
C ALA A 21 7.19 5.30 -0.65
N ILE A 22 6.19 6.14 -0.39
CA ILE A 22 5.01 5.81 0.41
C ILE A 22 3.79 5.89 -0.47
N VAL A 23 2.93 4.88 -0.43
CA VAL A 23 1.67 4.81 -1.17
C VAL A 23 0.52 4.86 -0.19
N CYS A 24 -0.25 5.94 -0.25
CA CYS A 24 -1.45 6.16 0.56
C CYS A 24 -2.70 6.01 -0.30
N SER A 25 -3.80 5.59 0.31
CA SER A 25 -5.10 5.55 -0.35
C SER A 25 -6.01 6.64 0.21
N VAL A 26 -6.82 7.28 -0.64
CA VAL A 26 -7.75 8.35 -0.22
C VAL A 26 -9.06 8.25 -0.98
N TYR A 27 -10.17 8.55 -0.31
CA TYR A 27 -11.48 8.67 -0.94
C TYR A 27 -11.71 10.10 -1.47
N SER A 28 -12.60 10.21 -2.46
CA SER A 28 -12.94 11.47 -3.12
C SER A 28 -13.70 12.45 -2.23
N ASP A 29 -14.50 11.91 -1.31
CA ASP A 29 -15.49 12.60 -0.48
C ASP A 29 -15.12 12.59 1.02
N GLU A 30 -14.04 11.93 1.40
CA GLU A 30 -13.61 11.84 2.79
C GLU A 30 -12.59 12.93 3.13
N ARG A 31 -12.96 13.88 4.00
CA ARG A 31 -12.03 14.86 4.57
C ARG A 31 -12.35 15.07 6.06
N PRO A 32 -11.35 15.25 6.94
CA PRO A 32 -9.91 15.16 6.68
C PRO A 32 -9.50 13.74 6.23
N PHE A 33 -8.32 13.61 5.60
CA PHE A 33 -7.80 12.29 5.23
C PHE A 33 -7.74 11.37 6.45
N GLN A 34 -7.90 10.06 6.21
CA GLN A 34 -7.76 9.01 7.21
C GLN A 34 -6.51 8.14 6.94
N GLY A 35 -6.24 7.19 7.83
CA GLY A 35 -5.18 6.19 7.65
C GLY A 35 -3.78 6.78 7.45
N LEU A 36 -3.01 6.14 6.57
CA LEU A 36 -1.64 6.53 6.23
C LEU A 36 -1.58 7.92 5.58
N ALA A 37 -2.58 8.29 4.78
CA ALA A 37 -2.65 9.62 4.17
C ALA A 37 -2.71 10.72 5.24
N ALA A 38 -3.48 10.52 6.32
CA ALA A 38 -3.55 11.46 7.44
C ALA A 38 -2.19 11.63 8.15
N LEU A 39 -1.52 10.50 8.42
CA LEU A 39 -0.21 10.48 9.07
C LEU A 39 0.86 11.17 8.23
N VAL A 40 0.87 10.90 6.92
CA VAL A 40 1.78 11.54 5.97
C VAL A 40 1.47 13.02 5.86
N ASP A 41 0.20 13.41 5.76
CA ASP A 41 -0.20 14.81 5.67
C ASP A 41 0.25 15.60 6.91
N TRP A 42 0.08 15.02 8.10
CA TRP A 42 0.61 15.60 9.34
C TRP A 42 2.13 15.74 9.29
N TRP A 43 2.85 14.70 8.83
CA TRP A 43 4.30 14.72 8.71
C TRP A 43 4.80 15.83 7.76
N ILE A 44 4.09 16.09 6.67
CA ILE A 44 4.46 17.13 5.69
C ILE A 44 3.72 18.46 5.89
N ALA A 45 3.23 18.71 7.12
CA ALA A 45 2.59 19.96 7.53
C ALA A 45 1.35 20.36 6.68
N GLY A 46 0.48 19.41 6.35
CA GLY A 46 -0.82 19.65 5.72
C GLY A 46 -0.77 19.84 4.21
N ARG A 47 0.34 19.48 3.55
CA ARG A 47 0.54 19.72 2.12
C ARG A 47 -0.35 18.86 1.23
N LEU A 48 -0.70 17.63 1.62
CA LEU A 48 -1.70 16.85 0.89
C LEU A 48 -3.08 17.52 1.03
N SER A 49 -3.42 17.99 2.24
CA SER A 49 -4.67 18.73 2.46
C SER A 49 -4.74 20.01 1.63
N GLN A 50 -3.61 20.69 1.42
CA GLN A 50 -3.54 21.86 0.55
C GLN A 50 -3.83 21.50 -0.92
N LEU A 51 -3.27 20.40 -1.43
CA LEU A 51 -3.56 19.91 -2.79
C LEU A 51 -5.03 19.58 -2.97
N ALA A 52 -5.65 18.94 -1.98
CA ALA A 52 -7.09 18.65 -2.01
C ALA A 52 -7.95 19.91 -1.98
N LYS A 53 -7.61 20.91 -1.14
CA LYS A 53 -8.32 22.20 -1.09
C LYS A 53 -8.25 22.94 -2.43
N GLN A 54 -7.14 22.81 -3.15
CA GLN A 54 -6.96 23.37 -4.49
C GLN A 54 -7.68 22.57 -5.59
N GLN A 55 -8.39 21.48 -5.24
CA GLN A 55 -9.01 20.56 -6.19
C GLN A 55 -8.01 19.96 -7.21
N PHE A 56 -6.71 19.97 -6.87
CA PHE A 56 -5.67 19.42 -7.73
C PHE A 56 -5.71 17.89 -7.76
N PHE A 57 -6.03 17.29 -6.60
CA PHE A 57 -6.27 15.86 -6.48
C PHE A 57 -7.42 15.63 -5.51
N ILE A 58 -8.49 15.03 -6.02
CA ILE A 58 -9.69 14.74 -5.25
C ILE A 58 -9.72 13.29 -4.79
N GLY A 59 -9.20 12.34 -5.59
CA GLY A 59 -9.16 10.91 -5.26
C GLY A 59 -10.24 10.09 -5.97
N GLN A 60 -10.45 10.34 -7.27
CA GLN A 60 -11.35 9.48 -8.08
C GLN A 60 -10.78 8.06 -8.19
N GLU A 61 -11.65 7.08 -8.41
CA GLU A 61 -11.23 5.69 -8.51
C GLU A 61 -10.16 5.49 -9.59
N GLY A 62 -9.01 4.95 -9.19
CA GLY A 62 -7.92 4.61 -10.11
C GLY A 62 -6.97 5.76 -10.43
N ASP A 63 -7.29 6.98 -10.00
CA ASP A 63 -6.37 8.11 -10.10
C ASP A 63 -5.14 7.85 -9.24
N ILE A 64 -3.96 8.25 -9.73
CA ILE A 64 -2.73 8.22 -8.94
C ILE A 64 -1.98 9.54 -9.10
N LEU A 65 -1.66 10.17 -7.97
CA LEU A 65 -0.82 11.35 -7.93
C LEU A 65 0.52 11.01 -7.31
N LEU A 66 1.61 11.28 -8.03
CA LEU A 66 2.94 11.42 -7.45
C LEU A 66 3.12 12.85 -6.93
N ALA A 67 2.99 13.04 -5.62
CA ALA A 67 3.32 14.30 -4.99
C ALA A 67 4.84 14.46 -4.91
N THR A 68 5.35 15.47 -5.63
CA THR A 68 6.77 15.84 -5.63
C THR A 68 7.02 17.04 -4.72
N GLY A 69 8.14 17.05 -4.02
CA GLY A 69 8.48 18.08 -3.06
C GLY A 69 9.79 17.83 -2.35
N LYS A 70 10.27 18.86 -1.63
CA LYS A 70 11.40 18.72 -0.70
C LYS A 70 10.85 18.21 0.62
N TRP A 71 10.86 16.90 0.80
CA TRP A 71 10.39 16.25 2.01
C TRP A 71 11.52 16.13 3.03
N THR A 72 11.15 16.02 4.30
CA THR A 72 12.12 15.61 5.32
C THR A 72 12.49 14.13 5.10
N PRO A 73 13.78 13.78 5.04
CA PRO A 73 14.19 12.37 4.99
C PRO A 73 13.56 11.54 6.12
N PRO A 74 13.24 10.25 5.89
CA PRO A 74 13.61 9.45 4.72
C PRO A 74 12.65 9.53 3.51
N LEU A 75 11.61 10.36 3.55
CA LEU A 75 10.58 10.39 2.53
C LEU A 75 11.11 10.92 1.18
N LYS A 76 11.03 10.12 0.12
CA LYS A 76 11.48 10.53 -1.23
C LYS A 76 10.32 10.81 -2.17
N ARG A 77 9.32 9.94 -2.18
CA ARG A 77 8.15 10.01 -3.06
C ARG A 77 6.88 9.65 -2.29
N ILE A 78 5.81 10.40 -2.54
CA ILE A 78 4.49 10.14 -1.96
C ILE A 78 3.53 9.91 -3.11
N PHE A 79 2.90 8.75 -3.13
CA PHE A 79 1.82 8.43 -4.04
C PHE A 79 0.49 8.52 -3.29
N LEU A 80 -0.48 9.21 -3.89
CA LEU A 80 -1.88 9.16 -3.46
C LEU A 80 -2.66 8.38 -4.51
N LEU A 81 -3.28 7.28 -4.11
CA LEU A 81 -4.21 6.52 -4.91
C LEU A 81 -5.64 6.95 -4.56
N GLY A 82 -6.43 7.29 -5.56
CA GLY A 82 -7.85 7.59 -5.40
C GLY A 82 -8.69 6.31 -5.40
N LEU A 83 -9.58 6.21 -4.41
CA LEU A 83 -10.51 5.10 -4.24
C LEU A 83 -11.94 5.42 -4.71
N GLY A 84 -12.18 6.65 -5.18
CA GLY A 84 -13.52 7.13 -5.49
C GLY A 84 -14.32 7.47 -4.23
N PRO A 85 -15.65 7.59 -4.32
CA PRO A 85 -16.52 7.82 -3.17
C PRO A 85 -16.41 6.69 -2.13
N ARG A 86 -16.44 7.04 -0.85
CA ARG A 86 -16.30 6.06 0.22
C ARG A 86 -17.39 4.99 0.21
N CYS A 87 -18.61 5.38 -0.15
CA CYS A 87 -19.78 4.50 -0.20
C CYS A 87 -19.75 3.48 -1.34
N THR A 88 -18.92 3.69 -2.36
CA THR A 88 -18.80 2.76 -3.50
C THR A 88 -17.70 1.72 -3.29
N PHE A 89 -16.82 1.92 -2.29
CA PHE A 89 -15.70 1.04 -2.00
C PHE A 89 -16.13 -0.40 -1.76
N ASN A 90 -15.45 -1.33 -2.42
CA ASN A 90 -15.73 -2.77 -2.37
C ASN A 90 -14.47 -3.58 -2.74
N THR A 91 -14.58 -4.91 -2.76
CA THR A 91 -13.48 -5.83 -3.05
C THR A 91 -12.92 -5.69 -4.48
N CYS A 92 -13.75 -5.34 -5.48
CA CYS A 92 -13.29 -5.08 -6.84
C CYS A 92 -12.40 -3.83 -6.89
N ILE A 93 -12.81 -2.75 -6.21
CA ILE A 93 -12.00 -1.53 -6.09
C ILE A 93 -10.68 -1.85 -5.38
N PHE A 94 -10.73 -2.60 -4.28
CA PHE A 94 -9.54 -3.07 -3.57
C PHE A 94 -8.53 -3.78 -4.49
N GLU A 95 -8.98 -4.78 -5.25
CA GLU A 95 -8.11 -5.55 -6.15
C GLU A 95 -7.55 -4.68 -7.28
N ASN A 96 -8.39 -3.85 -7.90
CA ASN A 96 -7.98 -2.93 -8.95
C ASN A 96 -6.95 -1.92 -8.43
N SER A 97 -7.15 -1.41 -7.22
CA SER A 97 -6.20 -0.54 -6.53
C SER A 97 -4.85 -1.23 -6.30
N LEU A 98 -4.82 -2.48 -5.82
CA LEU A 98 -3.56 -3.22 -5.66
C LEU A 98 -2.81 -3.38 -6.99
N ARG A 99 -3.52 -3.72 -8.07
CA ARG A 99 -2.93 -3.82 -9.42
C ARG A 99 -2.39 -2.48 -9.90
N LYS A 100 -3.11 -1.38 -9.63
CA LYS A 100 -2.71 -0.03 -10.01
C LYS A 100 -1.46 0.42 -9.25
N ILE A 101 -1.41 0.18 -7.94
CA ILE A 101 -0.22 0.45 -7.11
C ILE A 101 0.98 -0.30 -7.67
N HIS A 102 0.84 -1.60 -7.87
CA HIS A 102 1.93 -2.46 -8.33
C HIS A 102 2.46 -2.10 -9.72
N SER A 103 1.57 -1.92 -10.70
CA SER A 103 1.96 -1.47 -12.05
C SER A 103 2.66 -0.12 -12.02
N THR A 104 2.11 0.84 -11.27
CA THR A 104 2.70 2.19 -11.16
C THR A 104 4.10 2.16 -10.53
N LEU A 105 4.29 1.38 -9.46
CA LEU A 105 5.60 1.24 -8.82
C LEU A 105 6.62 0.59 -9.77
N ILE A 106 6.22 -0.43 -10.54
CA ILE A 106 7.09 -1.07 -11.53
C ILE A 106 7.46 -0.09 -12.65
N GLU A 107 6.49 0.60 -13.25
CA GLU A 107 6.70 1.53 -14.36
C GLU A 107 7.65 2.68 -13.99
N ILE A 108 7.63 3.11 -12.74
CA ILE A 108 8.51 4.18 -12.21
C ILE A 108 9.85 3.62 -11.69
N GLY A 109 10.02 2.29 -11.66
CA GLY A 109 11.24 1.63 -11.19
C GLY A 109 11.42 1.68 -9.67
N ILE A 110 10.32 1.73 -8.90
CA ILE A 110 10.34 1.65 -7.44
C ILE A 110 10.34 0.18 -7.00
N THR A 111 11.42 -0.22 -6.35
CA THR A 111 11.57 -1.58 -5.81
C THR A 111 11.20 -1.67 -4.33
N GLN A 112 11.24 -0.56 -3.61
CA GLN A 112 11.09 -0.49 -2.15
C GLN A 112 10.05 0.57 -1.77
N ALA A 113 8.91 0.15 -1.23
CA ALA A 113 7.81 1.06 -0.90
C ALA A 113 7.09 0.69 0.39
N ILE A 114 6.66 1.70 1.13
CA ILE A 114 5.65 1.56 2.19
C ILE A 114 4.29 1.65 1.53
N VAL A 115 3.40 0.71 1.82
CA VAL A 115 2.09 0.60 1.17
C VAL A 115 1.01 0.40 2.22
N GLU A 116 0.00 1.27 2.23
CA GLU A 116 -1.26 0.98 2.90
C GLU A 116 -2.13 0.10 1.97
N LEU A 117 -2.73 -0.96 2.51
CA LEU A 117 -3.72 -1.72 1.77
C LEU A 117 -4.98 -0.85 1.57
N PRO A 118 -5.51 -0.69 0.35
CA PRO A 118 -6.66 0.16 0.06
C PRO A 118 -7.83 -0.08 1.03
N GLY A 119 -8.35 0.98 1.65
CA GLY A 119 -9.49 0.90 2.57
C GLY A 119 -9.22 0.18 3.90
N ARG A 120 -7.97 -0.20 4.22
CA ARG A 120 -7.63 -0.70 5.56
C ARG A 120 -7.45 0.42 6.57
N GLY A 121 -6.99 1.61 6.14
CA GLY A 121 -6.74 2.75 7.01
C GLY A 121 -7.96 3.26 7.78
N ASP A 122 -9.16 3.02 7.26
CA ASP A 122 -10.45 3.36 7.88
C ASP A 122 -11.34 2.13 8.15
N ASN A 123 -10.78 0.92 8.00
CA ASN A 123 -11.50 -0.36 8.08
C ASN A 123 -12.70 -0.52 7.12
N ALA A 124 -12.64 0.08 5.93
CA ALA A 124 -13.64 -0.10 4.88
C ALA A 124 -13.79 -1.52 4.37
N ILE A 125 -12.68 -2.27 4.39
CA ILE A 125 -12.66 -3.70 4.13
C ILE A 125 -12.19 -4.42 5.40
N PRO A 126 -12.92 -5.42 5.90
CA PRO A 126 -12.49 -6.18 7.06
C PRO A 126 -11.24 -7.00 6.73
N LEU A 127 -10.42 -7.21 7.76
CA LEU A 127 -9.17 -7.95 7.70
C LEU A 127 -9.34 -9.37 7.10
N SER A 128 -10.44 -10.04 7.45
CA SER A 128 -10.81 -11.36 6.95
C SER A 128 -11.05 -11.41 5.43
N GLU A 129 -11.36 -10.28 4.80
CA GLU A 129 -11.54 -10.15 3.35
C GLU A 129 -10.29 -9.59 2.67
N ALA A 130 -9.69 -8.54 3.22
CA ALA A 130 -8.55 -7.86 2.61
C ALA A 130 -7.33 -8.76 2.45
N ILE A 131 -7.03 -9.58 3.46
CA ILE A 131 -5.80 -10.37 3.48
C ILE A 131 -5.85 -11.53 2.49
N PRO A 132 -6.91 -12.35 2.40
CA PRO A 132 -7.02 -13.35 1.34
C PRO A 132 -6.91 -12.76 -0.07
N LEU A 133 -7.55 -11.61 -0.32
CA LEU A 133 -7.45 -10.91 -1.61
C LEU A 133 -6.02 -10.43 -1.87
N PHE A 134 -5.34 -9.89 -0.86
CA PHE A 134 -3.95 -9.48 -0.97
C PHE A 134 -3.02 -10.68 -1.25
N ILE A 135 -3.17 -11.80 -0.54
CA ILE A 135 -2.39 -13.03 -0.80
C ILE A 135 -2.67 -13.59 -2.19
N SER A 136 -3.93 -13.59 -2.64
CA SER A 136 -4.32 -13.96 -4.00
C SER A 136 -3.60 -13.08 -5.03
N PHE A 137 -3.62 -11.76 -4.81
CA PHE A 137 -2.88 -10.80 -5.63
C PHE A 137 -1.38 -11.14 -5.69
N LEU A 138 -0.73 -11.41 -4.55
CA LEU A 138 0.68 -11.83 -4.49
C LEU A 138 0.98 -13.14 -5.24
N THR A 139 -0.02 -14.00 -5.40
CA THR A 139 0.11 -15.25 -6.17
C THR A 139 0.08 -14.99 -7.68
N VAL A 140 -0.71 -14.01 -8.11
CA VAL A 140 -0.87 -13.63 -9.53
C VAL A 140 0.32 -12.83 -10.05
N ILE A 141 0.89 -11.95 -9.22
CA ILE A 141 2.07 -11.17 -9.62
C ILE A 141 3.34 -12.04 -9.54
N SER A 142 3.53 -12.91 -10.54
CA SER A 142 4.76 -13.69 -10.72
C SER A 142 5.94 -12.73 -10.84
N PRO A 143 6.82 -12.63 -9.83
CA PRO A 143 7.92 -11.68 -9.90
C PRO A 143 8.93 -12.17 -10.92
N THR A 144 9.38 -11.27 -11.81
CA THR A 144 10.63 -11.49 -12.56
C THR A 144 11.81 -11.62 -11.59
N GLU A 145 12.96 -12.13 -12.04
CA GLU A 145 14.16 -12.24 -11.19
C GLU A 145 14.54 -10.89 -10.53
N GLU A 146 14.42 -9.78 -11.26
CA GLU A 146 14.64 -8.43 -10.73
C GLU A 146 13.61 -8.06 -9.65
N GLN A 147 12.34 -8.42 -9.85
CA GLN A 147 11.25 -8.16 -8.90
C GLN A 147 11.26 -9.09 -7.68
N LYS A 148 12.10 -10.13 -7.65
CA LYS A 148 12.29 -10.94 -6.44
C LYS A 148 12.82 -10.09 -5.28
N GLN A 149 13.63 -9.08 -5.58
CA GLN A 149 14.25 -8.17 -4.61
C GLN A 149 13.31 -7.04 -4.14
N ASN A 150 12.15 -6.86 -4.78
CA ASN A 150 11.20 -5.83 -4.37
C ASN A 150 10.73 -6.06 -2.94
N THR A 151 10.62 -5.00 -2.14
CA THR A 151 10.15 -5.06 -0.75
C THR A 151 9.00 -4.10 -0.55
N TRP A 152 7.87 -4.62 -0.06
CA TRP A 152 6.75 -3.81 0.39
C TRP A 152 6.65 -3.88 1.91
N TRP A 153 6.69 -2.73 2.56
CA TRP A 153 6.32 -2.59 3.97
C TRP A 153 4.84 -2.25 4.03
N VAL A 154 4.02 -3.24 4.38
CA VAL A 154 2.59 -3.09 4.48
C VAL A 154 2.23 -2.45 5.82
N VAL A 155 1.53 -1.32 5.77
CA VAL A 155 1.04 -0.62 6.95
C VAL A 155 -0.23 -1.30 7.45
N GLU A 156 -0.21 -1.79 8.68
CA GLU A 156 -1.37 -2.44 9.30
C GLU A 156 -1.32 -2.34 10.83
N HIS A 157 -2.47 -2.39 11.50
CA HIS A 157 -2.54 -2.42 12.96
C HIS A 157 -2.09 -3.78 13.53
N GLN A 158 -1.79 -3.82 14.84
CA GLN A 158 -1.25 -5.02 15.50
C GLN A 158 -2.14 -6.26 15.31
N GLU A 159 -3.47 -6.12 15.38
CA GLU A 159 -4.41 -7.22 15.14
C GLU A 159 -4.27 -7.80 13.73
N GLY A 160 -4.00 -6.94 12.73
CA GLY A 160 -3.71 -7.37 11.36
C GLY A 160 -2.32 -7.94 11.18
N HIS A 161 -1.35 -7.62 12.05
CA HIS A 161 0.00 -8.16 11.93
C HIS A 161 0.03 -9.66 12.17
N ASP A 162 -0.61 -10.12 13.22
CA ASP A 162 -0.57 -11.54 13.61
C ASP A 162 -1.22 -12.40 12.50
N TYR A 163 -2.41 -12.00 12.05
CA TYR A 163 -3.13 -12.72 11.00
C TYR A 163 -2.41 -12.65 9.65
N LEU A 164 -1.90 -11.48 9.23
CA LEU A 164 -1.17 -11.37 7.97
C LEU A 164 0.14 -12.16 8.00
N THR A 165 0.84 -12.18 9.14
CA THR A 165 2.07 -12.98 9.32
C THR A 165 1.78 -14.47 9.15
N GLU A 166 0.72 -14.97 9.76
CA GLU A 166 0.29 -16.37 9.61
C GLU A 166 -0.02 -16.72 8.14
N GLN A 167 -0.83 -15.88 7.48
CA GLN A 167 -1.21 -16.09 6.08
C GLN A 167 -0.01 -16.01 5.12
N LEU A 168 0.93 -15.09 5.36
CA LEU A 168 2.17 -15.00 4.57
C LEU A 168 3.08 -16.22 4.78
N ALA A 169 3.18 -16.73 6.01
CA ALA A 169 3.94 -17.95 6.30
C ALA A 169 3.34 -19.16 5.58
N GLU A 170 2.02 -19.31 5.58
CA GLU A 170 1.33 -20.35 4.81
C GLU A 170 1.57 -20.22 3.31
N TYR A 171 1.43 -19.02 2.76
CA TYR A 171 1.69 -18.73 1.35
C TYR A 171 3.12 -19.11 0.95
N GLN A 172 4.12 -18.73 1.75
CA GLN A 172 5.53 -19.08 1.49
C GLN A 172 5.76 -20.60 1.55
N ARG A 173 5.14 -21.31 2.51
CA ARG A 173 5.20 -22.78 2.60
C ARG A 173 4.59 -23.45 1.36
N ARG A 174 3.44 -22.96 0.89
CA ARG A 174 2.78 -23.47 -0.32
C ARG A 174 3.68 -23.28 -1.55
N ARG A 175 4.23 -22.09 -1.74
CA ARG A 175 5.15 -21.81 -2.86
C ARG A 175 6.38 -22.72 -2.87
N ARG A 176 7.04 -22.92 -1.72
CA ARG A 176 8.22 -23.80 -1.65
C ARG A 176 7.91 -25.24 -2.05
N ARG A 177 6.75 -25.79 -1.67
CA ARG A 177 6.33 -27.15 -2.07
C ARG A 177 6.13 -27.27 -3.57
N PHE A 178 5.42 -26.32 -4.18
CA PHE A 178 5.22 -26.30 -5.63
C PHE A 178 6.55 -26.25 -6.40
N PHE A 179 7.52 -25.44 -5.95
CA PHE A 179 8.84 -25.39 -6.59
C PHE A 179 9.59 -26.73 -6.52
N ILE A 180 9.55 -27.43 -5.38
CA ILE A 180 10.24 -28.73 -5.22
C ILE A 180 9.59 -29.81 -6.11
N GLU A 181 8.27 -29.79 -6.30
CA GLU A 181 7.56 -30.78 -7.13
C GLU A 181 7.72 -30.55 -8.64
N THR A 182 8.15 -29.36 -9.08
CA THR A 182 8.28 -29.03 -10.51
C THR A 182 9.71 -29.25 -11.05
N GLU A 183 10.71 -29.42 -10.16
CA GLU A 183 12.12 -29.62 -10.51
C GLU A 183 12.61 -31.08 -10.36
N GLY A 184 11.74 -32.01 -9.95
CA GLY A 184 12.02 -33.45 -9.82
C GLY A 184 11.32 -34.29 -10.88
#